data_AF-A0A2V7UV10-F1
#
_entry.id   AF-A0A2V7UV10-F1
#
_cell.length_a   1.000
_cell.length_b   1.000
_cell.length_c   1.000
_cell.angle_alpha   90.00
_cell.angle_beta   90.00
_cell.angle_gamma   90.00
#
_symmetry.space_group_name_H-M   'P 1'
#
loop_
_entity.id
_entity.type
_entity.pdbx_description
1 polymer ?
#
loop_
_entity_poly.entity_id
_entity_poly.type
_entity_poly.pdbx_seq_one_letter_code
_entity_poly.pdbx_strand_id
1 'polypeptide(L)'
;MTHPPEDLDRELRQLRGRQLRAILSSDWQAIAGARRNLPLLRESLCRPRSVARTCLLDSPLLGGWIQDVLFWRELWRRSVNFLDRGGAPTERNWLFDRIARTEYLTEAVPSGKIDAGFPRRVRDRAVRVLRDRWSDLPRILLPHLPASGIGRVRLHFSERLDEGCPANRIRLGMTPAVLLWKGAGRPRDVTARLSHGALTLKGPLAIRLHETIPGTSFLLAHRLVSTRRSLRVGHRVSGLGRRTKQALSLVDRAWPWAGEEIRRRSWMVVPLVEPGTVSYSQLARPGISYINVLRGTILDLADDLLHETAHHRLHARQELGPLIRDDGDPRYTSPWRQGLRPLNGILHGAYTFLFRAELFLRLLRGEPALSPARRGWIRTEAEREIAHCAQALRELAVADSEGLLTRSGVILGREMVRRLEGLRRGRLYGWNHSSIF
;
A
#
# COMPACT_ATOMS: atom_id res chain seq x y z
N MET A 1 8.06 21.14 -11.47
CA MET A 1 9.06 20.22 -12.03
C MET A 1 8.42 18.84 -11.99
N THR A 2 8.14 18.27 -13.16
CA THR A 2 7.62 16.91 -13.35
C THR A 2 8.77 15.96 -13.10
N HIS A 3 8.70 15.17 -12.03
CA HIS A 3 9.73 14.17 -11.71
C HIS A 3 9.58 12.98 -12.66
N PRO A 4 10.55 12.66 -13.53
CA PRO A 4 10.60 11.35 -14.19
C PRO A 4 10.50 10.22 -13.13
N PRO A 5 10.10 8.98 -13.48
CA PRO A 5 9.91 7.91 -12.50
C PRO A 5 11.17 7.62 -11.68
N GLU A 6 12.34 7.81 -12.29
CA GLU A 6 13.65 7.72 -11.65
C GLU A 6 13.86 8.78 -10.56
N ASP A 7 13.21 9.94 -10.68
CA ASP A 7 13.23 10.99 -9.66
C ASP A 7 12.34 10.63 -8.47
N LEU A 8 11.13 10.10 -8.68
CA LEU A 8 10.24 9.69 -7.59
C LEU A 8 10.86 8.57 -6.74
N ASP A 9 11.38 7.53 -7.38
CA ASP A 9 12.02 6.41 -6.67
C ASP A 9 13.26 6.89 -5.89
N ARG A 10 14.05 7.79 -6.47
CA ARG A 10 15.21 8.42 -5.81
C ARG A 10 14.79 9.28 -4.62
N GLU A 11 13.75 10.09 -4.74
CA GLU A 11 13.26 10.95 -3.66
C GLU A 11 12.68 10.15 -2.50
N LEU A 12 11.91 9.10 -2.80
CA LEU A 12 11.42 8.16 -1.79
C LEU A 12 12.56 7.50 -1.04
N ARG A 13 13.59 7.05 -1.75
CA ARG A 13 14.79 6.46 -1.14
C ARG A 13 15.48 7.44 -0.19
N GLN A 14 15.62 8.70 -0.60
CA GLN A 14 16.21 9.75 0.24
C GLN A 14 15.33 10.04 1.47
N LEU A 15 14.02 10.15 1.29
CA LEU A 15 13.06 10.36 2.36
C LEU A 15 13.10 9.23 3.40
N ARG A 16 12.99 7.98 2.95
CA ARG A 16 13.07 6.79 3.81
C ARG A 16 14.40 6.72 4.54
N GLY A 17 15.49 7.08 3.86
CA GLY A 17 16.81 7.21 4.49
C GLY A 17 16.83 8.24 5.63
N ARG A 18 16.18 9.41 5.48
CA ARG A 18 16.04 10.42 6.54
C ARG A 18 15.14 9.92 7.69
N GLN A 19 13.99 9.33 7.36
CA GLN A 19 13.03 8.79 8.32
C GLN A 19 13.63 7.67 9.18
N LEU A 20 14.40 6.76 8.58
CA LEU A 20 15.11 5.72 9.32
C LEU A 20 16.15 6.31 10.28
N ARG A 21 16.89 7.35 9.88
CA ARG A 21 17.80 8.04 10.83
C ARG A 21 17.03 8.58 12.03
N ALA A 22 15.87 9.19 11.80
CA ALA A 22 15.01 9.68 12.89
C ALA A 22 14.43 8.55 13.76
N ILE A 23 14.15 7.37 13.20
CA ILE A 23 13.75 6.18 13.97
C ILE A 23 14.94 5.69 14.81
N LEU A 24 16.12 5.58 14.21
CA LEU A 24 17.32 5.08 14.88
C LEU A 24 17.80 5.97 16.03
N SER A 25 17.56 7.29 15.93
CA SER A 25 17.93 8.27 16.97
C SER A 25 16.87 8.42 18.07
N SER A 26 15.72 7.74 17.97
CA SER A 26 14.66 7.83 18.98
C SER A 26 14.92 6.91 20.16
N ASP A 27 14.39 7.28 21.31
CA ASP A 27 14.32 6.40 22.47
C ASP A 27 13.19 5.37 22.28
N TRP A 28 13.57 4.10 22.37
CA TRP A 28 12.68 2.95 22.23
C TRP A 28 12.64 2.10 23.50
N GLN A 29 13.10 2.62 24.64
CA GLN A 29 13.15 1.89 25.89
C GLN A 29 11.80 1.31 26.29
N ALA A 30 10.67 1.98 26.07
CA ALA A 30 9.36 1.44 26.43
C ALA A 30 8.85 0.30 25.50
N ILE A 31 9.48 0.07 24.35
CA ILE A 31 8.99 -0.87 23.34
C ILE A 31 9.90 -2.11 23.28
N ALA A 32 9.48 -3.19 23.93
CA ALA A 32 10.26 -4.42 24.06
C ALA A 32 10.75 -5.01 22.71
N GLY A 33 9.92 -4.96 21.66
CA GLY A 33 10.30 -5.42 20.32
C GLY A 33 11.41 -4.57 19.70
N ALA A 34 11.40 -3.26 19.96
CA ALA A 34 12.38 -2.32 19.44
C ALA A 34 13.75 -2.54 20.07
N ARG A 35 13.84 -2.65 21.41
CA ARG A 35 15.09 -2.95 22.12
C ARG A 35 15.81 -4.16 21.51
N ARG A 36 15.04 -5.19 21.13
CA ARG A 36 15.56 -6.43 20.54
C ARG A 36 16.04 -6.26 19.09
N ASN A 37 15.28 -5.57 18.26
CA ASN A 37 15.47 -5.57 16.80
C ASN A 37 16.14 -4.29 16.27
N LEU A 38 16.32 -3.26 17.09
CA LEU A 38 17.04 -2.04 16.75
C LEU A 38 18.50 -2.30 16.35
N PRO A 39 19.28 -3.18 17.01
CA PRO A 39 20.63 -3.52 16.55
C PRO A 39 20.66 -4.12 15.14
N LEU A 40 19.72 -5.03 14.84
CA LEU A 40 19.58 -5.65 13.52
C LEU A 40 19.30 -4.60 12.44
N LEU A 41 18.42 -3.63 12.73
CA LEU A 41 18.14 -2.52 11.82
C LEU A 41 19.37 -1.64 11.59
N ARG A 42 20.10 -1.31 12.66
CA ARG A 42 21.34 -0.53 12.57
C ARG A 42 22.36 -1.24 11.69
N GLU A 43 22.61 -2.52 11.93
CA GLU A 43 23.55 -3.32 11.14
C GLU A 43 23.19 -3.34 9.65
N SER A 44 21.89 -3.50 9.35
CA SER A 44 21.36 -3.50 7.97
C SER A 44 21.57 -2.17 7.24
N LEU A 45 21.71 -1.05 7.98
CA LEU A 45 21.81 0.30 7.42
C LEU A 45 23.22 0.89 7.46
N CYS A 46 24.08 0.44 8.39
CA CYS A 46 25.41 1.00 8.64
C CYS A 46 26.46 0.63 7.59
N ARG A 47 26.17 -0.24 6.61
CA ARG A 47 27.10 -0.54 5.51
C ARG A 47 26.92 0.50 4.37
N PRO A 48 27.89 1.40 4.13
CA PRO A 48 27.76 2.41 3.10
C PRO A 48 27.70 1.77 1.71
N ARG A 49 26.81 2.29 0.85
CA ARG A 49 26.79 2.07 -0.61
C ARG A 49 26.73 0.61 -1.10
N SER A 50 26.08 -0.29 -0.36
CA SER A 50 25.79 -1.63 -0.88
C SER A 50 24.51 -1.64 -1.72
N VAL A 51 24.45 -2.50 -2.74
CA VAL A 51 23.24 -2.82 -3.49
C VAL A 51 22.11 -3.25 -2.53
N ALA A 52 22.45 -4.01 -1.49
CA ALA A 52 21.51 -4.45 -0.46
C ALA A 52 20.83 -3.27 0.27
N ARG A 53 21.56 -2.22 0.63
CA ARG A 53 20.99 -1.02 1.27
C ARG A 53 20.05 -0.28 0.32
N THR A 54 20.44 -0.16 -0.95
CA THR A 54 19.60 0.40 -2.01
C THR A 54 18.29 -0.38 -2.14
N CYS A 55 18.36 -1.70 -2.33
CA CYS A 55 17.18 -2.57 -2.43
C CYS A 55 16.30 -2.50 -1.18
N LEU A 56 16.90 -2.39 0.01
CA LEU A 56 16.18 -2.27 1.27
C LEU A 56 15.41 -0.95 1.35
N LEU A 57 16.02 0.18 0.96
CA LEU A 57 15.34 1.49 0.98
C LEU A 57 14.27 1.62 -0.12
N ASP A 58 14.46 0.95 -1.25
CA ASP A 58 13.45 0.86 -2.31
C ASP A 58 12.29 -0.07 -1.93
N SER A 59 12.48 -0.95 -0.95
CA SER A 59 11.49 -1.93 -0.53
C SER A 59 10.18 -1.27 -0.08
N PRO A 60 9.04 -1.53 -0.75
CA PRO A 60 7.74 -1.07 -0.28
C PRO A 60 7.40 -1.59 1.12
N LEU A 61 7.81 -2.82 1.47
CA LEU A 61 7.58 -3.35 2.83
C LEU A 61 8.26 -2.50 3.91
N LEU A 62 9.49 -2.06 3.65
CA LEU A 62 10.17 -1.15 4.58
C LEU A 62 9.51 0.23 4.59
N GLY A 63 9.10 0.75 3.43
CA GLY A 63 8.36 2.01 3.33
C GLY A 63 7.09 2.00 4.21
N GLY A 64 6.24 0.98 4.05
CA GLY A 64 5.03 0.81 4.87
C GLY A 64 5.36 0.64 6.36
N TRP A 65 6.41 -0.11 6.69
CA TRP A 65 6.87 -0.25 8.07
C TRP A 65 7.33 1.08 8.68
N ILE A 66 8.09 1.89 7.94
CA ILE A 66 8.53 3.23 8.39
C ILE A 66 7.33 4.12 8.66
N GLN A 67 6.36 4.16 7.75
CA GLN A 67 5.16 4.96 7.90
C GLN A 67 4.36 4.57 9.16
N ASP A 68 4.10 3.28 9.34
CA ASP A 68 3.40 2.77 10.53
C ASP A 68 4.15 3.12 11.82
N VAL A 69 5.47 2.87 11.85
CA VAL A 69 6.28 3.14 13.04
C VAL A 69 6.28 4.62 13.39
N LEU A 70 6.43 5.51 12.41
CA LEU A 70 6.41 6.95 12.64
C LEU A 70 5.03 7.45 13.09
N PHE A 71 3.96 6.99 12.46
CA PHE A 71 2.59 7.34 12.80
C PHE A 71 2.26 6.94 14.24
N TRP A 72 2.50 5.67 14.60
CA TRP A 72 2.19 5.16 15.93
C TRP A 72 3.14 5.67 17.00
N ARG A 73 4.41 5.97 16.67
CA ARG A 73 5.34 6.63 17.60
C ARG A 73 4.84 8.02 17.98
N GLU A 74 4.30 8.78 17.04
CA GLU A 74 3.80 10.11 17.34
C GLU A 74 2.53 10.08 18.19
N LEU A 75 1.59 9.18 17.88
CA LEU A 75 0.42 8.91 18.73
C LEU A 75 0.85 8.51 20.16
N TRP A 76 1.81 7.60 20.29
CA TRP A 76 2.36 7.18 21.58
C TRP A 76 2.97 8.36 22.35
N ARG A 77 3.88 9.10 21.72
CA ARG A 77 4.60 10.24 22.33
C ARG A 77 3.63 11.32 22.83
N ARG A 78 2.66 11.71 22.02
CA ARG A 78 1.66 12.72 22.40
C ARG A 78 0.72 12.22 23.47
N SER A 79 0.32 10.94 23.43
CA SER A 79 -0.51 10.35 24.49
C SER A 79 0.23 10.29 25.83
N VAL A 80 1.53 9.96 25.83
CA VAL A 80 2.37 9.99 27.05
C VAL A 80 2.46 11.42 27.58
N ASN A 81 2.84 12.39 26.75
CA ASN A 81 2.91 13.79 27.16
C ASN A 81 1.57 14.32 27.71
N PHE A 82 0.45 13.92 27.10
CA PHE A 82 -0.89 14.29 27.57
C PHE A 82 -1.15 13.75 28.99
N LEU A 83 -0.79 12.49 29.25
CA LEU A 83 -0.99 11.83 30.54
C LEU A 83 -0.05 12.38 31.62
N ASP A 84 1.19 12.71 31.27
CA ASP A 84 2.20 13.16 32.24
C ASP A 84 2.02 14.63 32.63
N ARG A 85 1.58 15.49 31.71
CA ARG A 85 1.56 16.95 31.90
C ARG A 85 0.16 17.56 31.95
N GLY A 86 -0.89 16.76 31.79
CA GLY A 86 -2.26 17.27 31.61
C GLY A 86 -2.38 18.01 30.28
N GLY A 87 -2.57 17.27 29.19
CA GLY A 87 -2.56 17.86 27.85
C GLY A 87 -3.75 18.80 27.55
N ALA A 88 -3.50 19.79 26.69
CA ALA A 88 -4.50 20.75 26.25
C ALA A 88 -5.63 20.08 25.43
N PRO A 89 -6.85 20.67 25.37
CA PRO A 89 -7.94 20.17 24.52
C PRO A 89 -7.55 19.96 23.05
N THR A 90 -6.65 20.80 22.52
CA THR A 90 -6.12 20.69 21.16
C THR A 90 -5.34 19.39 20.91
N GLU A 91 -4.54 18.93 21.89
CA GLU A 91 -3.84 17.64 21.80
C GLU A 91 -4.82 16.46 21.86
N ARG A 92 -5.89 16.58 22.66
CA ARG A 92 -6.95 15.56 22.71
C ARG A 92 -7.66 15.43 21.37
N ASN A 93 -8.04 16.55 20.76
CA ASN A 93 -8.68 16.57 19.45
C ASN A 93 -7.74 16.02 18.38
N TRP A 94 -6.46 16.39 18.41
CA TRP A 94 -5.47 15.83 17.49
C TRP A 94 -5.36 14.31 17.61
N LEU A 95 -5.30 13.76 18.82
CA LEU A 95 -5.27 12.31 19.04
C LEU A 95 -6.54 11.64 18.49
N PHE A 96 -7.70 12.28 18.67
CA PHE A 96 -8.97 11.80 18.12
C PHE A 96 -8.96 11.80 16.59
N ASP A 97 -8.60 12.92 15.95
CA ASP A 97 -8.55 13.04 14.50
C ASP A 97 -7.60 12.02 13.87
N ARG A 98 -6.49 11.71 14.54
CA ARG A 98 -5.55 10.68 14.10
C ARG A 98 -6.11 9.28 14.26
N ILE A 99 -6.67 8.94 15.42
CA ILE A 99 -7.17 7.57 15.67
C ILE A 99 -8.44 7.28 14.86
N ALA A 100 -9.26 8.29 14.58
CA ALA A 100 -10.46 8.18 13.74
C ALA A 100 -10.16 7.74 12.31
N ARG A 101 -8.91 7.92 11.85
CA ARG A 101 -8.42 7.47 10.54
C ARG A 101 -7.86 6.05 10.57
N THR A 102 -8.02 5.32 11.67
CA THR A 102 -7.55 3.94 11.84
C THR A 102 -8.71 3.01 12.15
N GLU A 103 -8.50 1.71 12.00
CA GLU A 103 -9.47 0.68 12.39
C GLU A 103 -9.70 0.58 13.92
N TYR A 104 -8.93 1.30 14.74
CA TYR A 104 -8.96 1.21 16.20
C TYR A 104 -9.78 2.29 16.89
N LEU A 105 -10.56 3.09 16.14
CA LEU A 105 -11.41 4.15 16.70
C LEU A 105 -12.37 3.62 17.78
N THR A 106 -13.06 2.51 17.51
CA THR A 106 -14.05 1.93 18.43
C THR A 106 -13.43 1.45 19.73
N GLU A 107 -12.19 0.99 19.70
CA GLU A 107 -11.47 0.62 20.92
C GLU A 107 -10.98 1.84 21.70
N ALA A 108 -10.59 2.90 21.00
CA ALA A 108 -10.14 4.14 21.62
C ALA A 108 -11.33 4.90 22.21
N VAL A 109 -12.51 4.84 21.59
CA VAL A 109 -13.72 5.59 21.97
C VAL A 109 -14.94 4.66 22.02
N PRO A 110 -15.00 3.73 23.00
CA PRO A 110 -16.01 2.66 23.02
C PRO A 110 -17.44 3.17 23.25
N SER A 111 -17.61 4.29 23.95
CA SER A 111 -18.91 4.93 24.21
C SER A 111 -19.35 5.88 23.08
N GLY A 112 -18.54 6.04 22.03
CA GLY A 112 -18.72 7.07 21.01
C GLY A 112 -18.38 8.49 21.49
N LYS A 113 -18.00 8.69 22.76
CA LYS A 113 -17.62 9.98 23.33
C LYS A 113 -16.19 9.94 23.88
N ILE A 114 -15.44 11.02 23.68
CA ILE A 114 -14.07 11.14 24.20
C ILE A 114 -14.12 11.32 25.72
N ASP A 115 -13.69 10.31 26.48
CA ASP A 115 -13.64 10.31 27.94
C ASP A 115 -12.21 10.54 28.50
N ALA A 116 -12.06 10.64 29.82
CA ALA A 116 -10.78 10.85 30.49
C ALA A 116 -9.76 9.71 30.26
N GLY A 117 -10.23 8.49 29.98
CA GLY A 117 -9.40 7.32 29.69
C GLY A 117 -8.93 7.25 28.23
N PHE A 118 -9.45 8.10 27.34
CA PHE A 118 -9.12 8.09 25.91
C PHE A 118 -7.61 8.15 25.62
N PRO A 119 -6.81 9.09 26.16
CA PRO A 119 -5.37 9.15 25.88
C PRO A 119 -4.63 7.89 26.32
N ARG A 120 -5.06 7.27 27.43
CA ARG A 120 -4.48 6.00 27.92
C ARG A 120 -4.74 4.86 26.94
N ARG A 121 -5.96 4.75 26.41
CA ARG A 121 -6.30 3.72 25.41
C ARG A 121 -5.52 3.91 24.11
N VAL A 122 -5.36 5.16 23.65
CA VAL A 122 -4.53 5.48 22.48
C VAL A 122 -3.07 5.10 22.71
N ARG A 123 -2.48 5.47 23.86
CA ARG A 123 -1.12 5.07 24.25
C ARG A 123 -0.96 3.55 24.22
N ASP A 124 -1.86 2.82 24.89
CA ASP A 124 -1.75 1.38 25.05
C ASP A 124 -1.89 0.65 23.69
N ARG A 125 -2.79 1.14 22.82
CA ARG A 125 -2.91 0.66 21.44
C ARG A 125 -1.65 0.95 20.63
N ALA A 126 -1.11 2.17 20.72
CA ALA A 126 0.14 2.53 20.05
C ALA A 126 1.31 1.64 20.47
N VAL A 127 1.45 1.35 21.77
CA VAL A 127 2.47 0.42 22.29
C VAL A 127 2.30 -0.98 21.72
N ARG A 128 1.07 -1.50 21.62
CA ARG A 128 0.79 -2.81 21.01
C ARG A 128 1.19 -2.84 19.54
N VAL A 129 0.73 -1.87 18.74
CA VAL A 129 1.05 -1.82 17.31
C VAL A 129 2.56 -1.66 17.08
N LEU A 130 3.23 -0.78 17.83
CA LEU A 130 4.68 -0.63 17.74
C LEU A 130 5.41 -1.94 18.08
N ARG A 131 5.00 -2.64 19.14
CA ARG A 131 5.58 -3.94 19.50
C ARG A 131 5.46 -4.95 18.36
N ASP A 132 4.28 -5.03 17.74
CA ASP A 132 4.03 -5.95 16.63
C ASP A 132 4.86 -5.58 15.41
N ARG A 133 4.91 -4.28 15.03
CA ARG A 133 5.74 -3.81 13.91
C ARG A 133 7.22 -4.06 14.13
N TRP A 134 7.72 -3.84 15.35
CA TRP A 134 9.10 -4.18 15.67
C TRP A 134 9.34 -5.69 15.64
N SER A 135 8.39 -6.51 16.09
CA SER A 135 8.45 -7.98 16.00
C SER A 135 8.48 -8.47 14.55
N ASP A 136 7.83 -7.74 13.65
CA ASP A 136 7.79 -8.02 12.21
C ASP A 136 9.04 -7.59 11.44
N LEU A 137 9.83 -6.67 12.00
CA LEU A 137 10.98 -6.12 11.29
C LEU A 137 11.96 -7.19 10.76
N PRO A 138 12.31 -8.26 11.51
CA PRO A 138 13.27 -9.23 11.01
C PRO A 138 12.84 -9.94 9.73
N ARG A 139 11.53 -10.24 9.53
CA ARG A 139 11.08 -10.84 8.26
C ARG A 139 11.20 -9.87 7.08
N ILE A 140 11.18 -8.56 7.31
CA ILE A 140 11.39 -7.53 6.28
C ILE A 140 12.88 -7.42 5.96
N LEU A 141 13.75 -7.45 6.98
CA LEU A 141 15.19 -7.27 6.79
C LEU A 141 15.89 -8.51 6.25
N LEU A 142 15.45 -9.72 6.60
CA LEU A 142 16.13 -10.98 6.32
C LEU A 142 16.59 -11.14 4.85
N PRO A 143 15.76 -10.87 3.82
CA PRO A 143 16.19 -10.98 2.43
C PRO A 143 17.28 -9.98 1.99
N HIS A 144 17.52 -8.95 2.80
CA HIS A 144 18.49 -7.89 2.55
C HIS A 144 19.73 -7.98 3.45
N LEU A 145 19.79 -8.98 4.34
CA LEU A 145 20.92 -9.14 5.25
C LEU A 145 22.17 -9.66 4.52
N PRO A 146 23.36 -9.14 4.85
CA PRO A 146 24.59 -9.59 4.22
C PRO A 146 24.93 -11.04 4.59
N ALA A 147 25.57 -11.74 3.66
CA ALA A 147 26.03 -13.12 3.80
C ALA A 147 27.14 -13.34 4.85
N SER A 148 27.45 -12.37 5.71
CA SER A 148 28.43 -12.49 6.79
C SER A 148 27.82 -12.36 8.20
N GLY A 149 26.53 -12.07 8.31
CA GLY A 149 25.87 -11.94 9.62
C GLY A 149 25.75 -13.27 10.35
N ILE A 150 26.24 -13.33 11.59
CA ILE A 150 25.97 -14.42 12.54
C ILE A 150 25.12 -13.85 13.67
N GLY A 151 23.92 -14.41 13.87
CA GLY A 151 23.01 -13.90 14.90
C GLY A 151 21.81 -14.78 15.15
N ARG A 152 21.07 -14.49 16.23
CA ARG A 152 19.77 -15.09 16.50
C ARG A 152 18.68 -14.10 16.10
N VAL A 153 17.73 -14.57 15.30
CA VAL A 153 16.57 -13.79 14.86
C VAL A 153 15.31 -14.44 15.41
N ARG A 154 14.39 -13.65 15.96
CA ARG A 154 13.08 -14.14 16.41
C ARG A 154 12.02 -13.82 15.37
N LEU A 155 11.27 -14.83 14.97
CA LEU A 155 10.23 -14.76 13.97
C LEU A 155 8.87 -15.06 14.61
N HIS A 156 7.92 -14.16 14.41
CA HIS A 156 6.59 -14.23 15.00
C HIS A 156 5.56 -14.76 13.99
N PHE A 157 5.01 -15.93 14.28
CA PHE A 157 3.91 -16.54 13.56
C PHE A 157 2.60 -15.99 14.12
N SER A 158 1.81 -15.33 13.27
CA SER A 158 0.49 -14.79 13.58
C SER A 158 -0.30 -14.61 12.28
N GLU A 159 -1.63 -14.58 12.37
CA GLU A 159 -2.47 -14.25 11.22
C GLU A 159 -2.25 -12.78 10.85
N ARG A 160 -2.02 -12.50 9.56
CA ARG A 160 -1.80 -11.15 9.04
C ARG A 160 -2.84 -10.85 7.99
N LEU A 161 -3.87 -10.11 8.41
CA LEU A 161 -5.00 -9.75 7.57
C LEU A 161 -4.58 -8.81 6.43
N ASP A 162 -3.63 -7.91 6.68
CA ASP A 162 -3.07 -6.98 5.69
C ASP A 162 -2.25 -7.66 4.58
N GLU A 163 -1.90 -8.93 4.72
CA GLU A 163 -1.12 -9.67 3.72
C GLU A 163 -1.82 -10.94 3.24
N GLY A 164 -3.04 -11.21 3.71
CA GLY A 164 -3.71 -12.50 3.50
C GLY A 164 -2.82 -13.68 3.93
N CYS A 165 -2.09 -13.54 5.05
CA CYS A 165 -1.13 -14.54 5.51
C CYS A 165 -1.70 -15.33 6.70
N PRO A 166 -1.92 -16.66 6.58
CA PRO A 166 -2.41 -17.48 7.69
C PRO A 166 -1.44 -17.55 8.88
N ALA A 167 -1.97 -17.83 10.07
CA ALA A 167 -1.21 -17.83 11.32
C ALA A 167 -0.01 -18.77 11.39
N ASN A 168 0.02 -19.82 10.58
CA ASN A 168 1.12 -20.79 10.54
C ASN A 168 2.18 -20.44 9.47
N ARG A 169 2.16 -19.23 8.90
CA ARG A 169 3.05 -18.82 7.82
C ARG A 169 3.79 -17.53 8.15
N ILE A 170 5.06 -17.46 7.76
CA ILE A 170 5.83 -16.22 7.71
C ILE A 170 6.41 -16.08 6.32
N ARG A 171 6.07 -15.00 5.65
CA ARG A 171 6.69 -14.60 4.40
C ARG A 171 7.95 -13.77 4.67
N LEU A 172 9.03 -14.07 3.95
CA LEU A 172 10.32 -13.41 4.10
C LEU A 172 10.47 -12.31 3.05
N GLY A 173 10.28 -11.06 3.47
CA GLY A 173 10.21 -9.88 2.61
C GLY A 173 9.36 -10.11 1.36
N MET A 174 9.77 -9.58 0.22
CA MET A 174 9.04 -9.72 -1.05
C MET A 174 9.37 -11.03 -1.79
N THR A 175 10.06 -11.98 -1.15
CA THR A 175 10.45 -13.23 -1.80
C THR A 175 9.26 -14.19 -1.90
N PRO A 176 9.28 -15.13 -2.86
CA PRO A 176 8.31 -16.22 -2.86
C PRO A 176 8.55 -17.21 -1.73
N ALA A 177 9.62 -17.11 -0.94
CA ALA A 177 9.87 -18.05 0.15
C ALA A 177 8.96 -17.80 1.35
N VAL A 178 8.31 -18.86 1.81
CA VAL A 178 7.44 -18.87 2.99
C VAL A 178 7.90 -19.93 3.96
N LEU A 179 8.07 -19.52 5.22
CA LEU A 179 8.27 -20.42 6.33
C LEU A 179 6.91 -20.92 6.82
N LEU A 180 6.75 -22.24 6.87
CA LEU A 180 5.54 -22.91 7.35
C LEU A 180 5.84 -23.61 8.66
N TRP A 181 4.98 -23.37 9.64
CA TRP A 181 4.93 -24.15 10.86
C TRP A 181 3.93 -25.30 10.70
N LYS A 182 4.37 -26.54 10.95
CA LYS A 182 3.53 -27.74 10.77
C LYS A 182 2.54 -28.02 11.92
N GLY A 183 2.59 -27.25 13.01
CA GLY A 183 1.66 -27.40 14.15
C GLY A 183 0.45 -26.45 14.10
N ALA A 184 -0.45 -26.59 15.08
CA ALA A 184 -1.71 -25.85 15.16
C ALA A 184 -1.54 -24.31 15.17
N GLY A 185 -2.51 -23.58 14.59
CA GLY A 185 -2.48 -22.15 14.24
C GLY A 185 -2.52 -21.13 15.38
N ARG A 186 -1.93 -21.43 16.54
CA ARG A 186 -1.75 -20.45 17.63
C ARG A 186 -0.54 -19.55 17.36
N PRO A 187 -0.63 -18.24 17.68
CA PRO A 187 0.51 -17.34 17.60
C PRO A 187 1.71 -17.87 18.39
N ARG A 188 2.90 -17.77 17.81
CA ARG A 188 4.12 -18.33 18.43
C ARG A 188 5.38 -17.65 17.91
N ASP A 189 6.40 -17.65 18.74
CA ASP A 189 7.72 -17.19 18.36
C ASP A 189 8.67 -18.35 18.10
N VAL A 190 9.43 -18.24 17.01
CA VAL A 190 10.51 -19.17 16.67
C VAL A 190 11.82 -18.41 16.67
N THR A 191 12.84 -18.98 17.32
CA THR A 191 14.21 -18.48 17.20
C THR A 191 14.91 -19.20 16.05
N ALA A 192 15.44 -18.42 15.12
CA ALA A 192 16.24 -18.86 14.00
C ALA A 192 17.69 -18.41 14.19
N ARG A 193 18.65 -19.18 13.68
CA ARG A 193 20.05 -18.76 13.58
C ARG A 193 20.30 -18.27 12.16
N LEU A 194 20.72 -17.03 12.02
CA LEU A 194 21.29 -16.54 10.77
C LEU A 194 22.80 -16.82 10.83
N SER A 195 23.32 -17.49 9.80
CA SER A 195 24.74 -17.76 9.65
C SER A 195 25.08 -17.68 8.17
N HIS A 196 25.96 -16.75 7.82
CA HIS A 196 26.44 -16.57 6.47
C HIS A 196 25.32 -16.39 5.40
N GLY A 197 24.27 -15.63 5.75
CA GLY A 197 23.10 -15.44 4.88
C GLY A 197 22.12 -16.62 4.84
N ALA A 198 22.45 -17.75 5.47
CA ALA A 198 21.54 -18.89 5.61
C ALA A 198 20.75 -18.79 6.92
N LEU A 199 19.43 -19.01 6.84
CA LEU A 199 18.55 -19.07 7.99
C LEU A 199 18.36 -20.53 8.43
N THR A 200 18.99 -20.91 9.54
CA THR A 200 18.79 -22.22 10.16
C THR A 200 17.63 -22.15 11.16
N LEU A 201 16.62 -22.98 10.92
CA LEU A 201 15.42 -23.09 11.74
C LEU A 201 15.45 -24.38 12.57
N LYS A 202 15.06 -24.30 13.85
CA LYS A 202 14.86 -25.48 14.71
C LYS A 202 13.37 -25.80 14.85
N GLY A 203 13.01 -27.07 14.82
CA GLY A 203 11.63 -27.54 15.05
C GLY A 203 10.87 -27.94 13.77
N PRO A 204 9.54 -28.11 13.85
CA PRO A 204 8.71 -28.65 12.78
C PRO A 204 8.39 -27.60 11.70
N LEU A 205 9.43 -27.02 11.11
CA LEU A 205 9.36 -25.96 10.11
C LEU A 205 9.62 -26.52 8.71
N ALA A 206 9.00 -25.93 7.70
CA ALA A 206 9.27 -26.21 6.31
C ALA A 206 9.33 -24.92 5.50
N ILE A 207 10.15 -24.90 4.46
CA ILE A 207 10.14 -23.83 3.46
C ILE A 207 9.25 -24.29 2.30
N ARG A 208 8.38 -23.40 1.84
CA ARG A 208 7.58 -23.56 0.62
C ARG A 208 7.64 -22.31 -0.21
N LEU A 209 7.36 -22.45 -1.49
CA LEU A 209 7.15 -21.33 -2.38
C LEU A 209 5.69 -20.83 -2.24
N HIS A 210 5.55 -19.52 -2.20
CA HIS A 210 4.29 -18.82 -2.37
C HIS A 210 3.85 -18.98 -3.82
N GLU A 211 2.54 -19.02 -4.03
CA GLU A 211 2.02 -18.86 -5.38
C GLU A 211 2.34 -17.46 -5.90
N THR A 212 2.77 -17.40 -7.16
CA THR A 212 3.07 -16.18 -7.89
C THR A 212 2.24 -16.10 -9.17
N ILE A 213 2.17 -14.91 -9.77
CA ILE A 213 1.76 -14.80 -11.17
C ILE A 213 2.87 -15.43 -12.03
N PRO A 214 2.56 -16.44 -12.87
CA PRO A 214 3.54 -17.11 -13.72
C PRO A 214 4.45 -16.16 -14.52
N GLY A 215 5.76 -16.39 -14.43
CA GLY A 215 6.78 -15.58 -15.11
C GLY A 215 7.04 -14.21 -14.46
N THR A 216 6.64 -14.02 -13.20
CA THR A 216 6.90 -12.79 -12.43
C THR A 216 7.23 -13.11 -10.97
N SER A 217 7.69 -12.11 -10.22
CA SER A 217 7.85 -12.16 -8.76
C SER A 217 6.58 -11.76 -7.98
N PHE A 218 5.45 -11.52 -8.66
CA PHE A 218 4.21 -11.05 -8.02
C PHE A 218 3.58 -12.13 -7.18
N LEU A 219 3.39 -11.87 -5.90
CA LEU A 219 2.82 -12.82 -4.96
C LEU A 219 1.29 -12.82 -5.01
N LEU A 220 0.69 -14.00 -4.89
CA LEU A 220 -0.75 -14.17 -4.78
C LEU A 220 -1.08 -14.74 -3.41
N ALA A 221 -1.67 -13.91 -2.53
CA ALA A 221 -1.95 -14.26 -1.15
C ALA A 221 -3.15 -15.21 -1.00
N HIS A 222 -3.41 -15.65 0.24
CA HIS A 222 -4.72 -16.23 0.55
C HIS A 222 -5.79 -15.15 0.50
N ARG A 223 -7.04 -15.55 0.25
CA ARG A 223 -8.14 -14.59 0.19
C ARG A 223 -8.45 -14.02 1.57
N LEU A 224 -8.84 -12.75 1.63
CA LEU A 224 -9.51 -12.18 2.78
C LEU A 224 -11.01 -12.39 2.64
N VAL A 225 -11.62 -12.92 3.70
CA VAL A 225 -13.06 -13.08 3.78
C VAL A 225 -13.58 -12.07 4.78
N SER A 226 -14.22 -11.02 4.26
CA SER A 226 -14.91 -10.00 5.04
C SER A 226 -16.39 -10.39 5.15
N THR A 227 -16.88 -10.48 6.38
CA THR A 227 -18.29 -10.67 6.70
C THR A 227 -18.72 -9.56 7.66
N ARG A 228 -20.03 -9.36 7.85
CA ARG A 228 -20.55 -8.35 8.79
C ARG A 228 -19.97 -8.45 10.22
N ARG A 229 -19.44 -9.62 10.62
CA ARG A 229 -18.97 -9.89 11.99
C ARG A 229 -17.49 -10.26 12.10
N SER A 230 -16.80 -10.51 10.98
CA SER A 230 -15.41 -10.97 11.02
C SER A 230 -14.66 -10.70 9.73
N LEU A 231 -13.37 -10.41 9.87
CA LEU A 231 -12.37 -10.38 8.81
C LEU A 231 -11.33 -11.45 9.13
N ARG A 232 -11.08 -12.37 8.19
CA ARG A 232 -10.16 -13.50 8.39
C ARG A 232 -9.45 -13.91 7.12
N VAL A 233 -8.34 -14.62 7.25
CA VAL A 233 -7.65 -15.23 6.12
C VAL A 233 -8.32 -16.55 5.75
N GLY A 234 -8.72 -16.69 4.49
CA GLY A 234 -9.34 -17.89 3.92
C GLY A 234 -8.36 -18.79 3.17
N HIS A 235 -8.89 -19.61 2.27
CA HIS A 235 -8.10 -20.41 1.34
C HIS A 235 -7.64 -19.59 0.13
N ARG A 236 -6.67 -20.11 -0.62
CA ARG A 236 -6.26 -19.53 -1.90
C ARG A 236 -7.40 -19.63 -2.93
N VAL A 237 -7.38 -18.74 -3.91
CA VAL A 237 -8.33 -18.75 -5.03
C VAL A 237 -7.75 -19.60 -6.16
N SER A 238 -8.41 -20.70 -6.49
CA SER A 238 -7.97 -21.61 -7.55
C SER A 238 -7.90 -20.89 -8.90
N GLY A 239 -6.84 -21.16 -9.67
CA GLY A 239 -6.65 -20.62 -11.02
C GLY A 239 -6.30 -19.13 -11.08
N LEU A 240 -6.15 -18.45 -9.94
CA LEU A 240 -5.84 -17.02 -9.89
C LEU A 240 -4.53 -16.71 -10.62
N GLY A 241 -3.46 -17.48 -10.40
CA GLY A 241 -2.18 -17.31 -11.12
C GLY A 241 -2.34 -17.20 -12.63
N ARG A 242 -3.11 -18.11 -13.25
CA ARG A 242 -3.36 -18.10 -14.70
C ARG A 242 -4.19 -16.90 -15.14
N ARG A 243 -5.28 -16.58 -14.42
CA ARG A 243 -6.14 -15.43 -14.74
C ARG A 243 -5.39 -14.10 -14.65
N THR A 244 -4.63 -13.90 -13.58
CA THR A 244 -3.84 -12.68 -13.38
C THR A 244 -2.71 -12.58 -14.40
N LYS A 245 -2.11 -13.70 -14.83
CA LYS A 245 -1.15 -13.70 -15.93
C LYS A 245 -1.80 -13.27 -17.25
N GLN A 246 -2.98 -13.78 -17.57
CA GLN A 246 -3.71 -13.36 -18.78
C GLN A 246 -4.07 -11.87 -18.73
N ALA A 247 -4.50 -11.37 -17.59
CA ALA A 247 -4.79 -9.95 -17.37
C ALA A 247 -3.53 -9.08 -17.56
N LEU A 248 -2.40 -9.47 -16.95
CA LEU A 248 -1.14 -8.76 -17.12
C LEU A 248 -0.64 -8.80 -18.57
N SER A 249 -0.76 -9.94 -19.26
CA SER A 249 -0.42 -10.05 -20.69
C SER A 249 -1.31 -9.19 -21.59
N LEU A 250 -2.56 -8.91 -21.18
CA LEU A 250 -3.42 -7.96 -21.89
C LEU A 250 -2.90 -6.53 -21.75
N VAL A 251 -2.51 -6.12 -20.53
CA VAL A 251 -1.89 -4.82 -20.28
C VAL A 251 -0.55 -4.71 -21.01
N ASP A 252 0.32 -5.72 -20.94
CA ASP A 252 1.63 -5.71 -21.58
C ASP A 252 1.54 -5.49 -23.10
N ARG A 253 0.53 -6.07 -23.77
CA ARG A 253 0.33 -5.89 -25.22
C ARG A 253 -0.25 -4.53 -25.57
N ALA A 254 -1.24 -4.05 -24.82
CA ALA A 254 -1.90 -2.78 -25.10
C ALA A 254 -1.10 -1.56 -24.63
N TRP A 255 -0.40 -1.70 -23.50
CA TRP A 255 0.34 -0.66 -22.81
C TRP A 255 1.57 -1.21 -22.06
N PRO A 256 2.66 -1.54 -22.78
CA PRO A 256 3.88 -2.11 -22.19
C PRO A 256 4.40 -1.36 -20.96
N TRP A 257 4.47 -0.02 -21.04
CA TRP A 257 4.87 0.83 -19.91
C TRP A 257 3.99 0.66 -18.67
N ALA A 258 2.66 0.53 -18.82
CA ALA A 258 1.78 0.26 -17.68
C ALA A 258 2.03 -1.13 -17.10
N GLY A 259 2.37 -2.12 -17.94
CA GLY A 259 2.81 -3.43 -17.50
C GLY A 259 4.10 -3.37 -16.66
N GLU A 260 5.07 -2.54 -17.05
CA GLU A 260 6.27 -2.27 -16.25
C GLU A 260 5.96 -1.52 -14.96
N GLU A 261 5.07 -0.53 -15.00
CA GLU A 261 4.67 0.24 -13.83
C GLU A 261 3.93 -0.64 -12.81
N ILE A 262 3.05 -1.54 -13.26
CA ILE A 262 2.46 -2.59 -12.42
C ILE A 262 3.61 -3.32 -11.73
N ARG A 263 4.56 -3.87 -12.50
CA ARG A 263 5.69 -4.64 -11.97
C ARG A 263 6.57 -3.89 -10.98
N ARG A 264 6.68 -2.57 -11.13
CA ARG A 264 7.49 -1.68 -10.29
C ARG A 264 6.81 -1.34 -8.97
N ARG A 265 5.50 -1.06 -8.98
CA ARG A 265 4.77 -0.52 -7.82
C ARG A 265 4.05 -1.57 -7.01
N SER A 266 3.58 -2.61 -7.67
CA SER A 266 2.83 -3.70 -7.06
C SER A 266 3.75 -4.91 -6.86
N TRP A 267 3.50 -5.71 -5.83
CA TRP A 267 4.24 -6.95 -5.60
C TRP A 267 3.38 -8.06 -4.99
N MET A 268 2.18 -7.73 -4.52
CA MET A 268 1.24 -8.70 -3.97
C MET A 268 -0.20 -8.36 -4.37
N VAL A 269 -0.95 -9.38 -4.77
CA VAL A 269 -2.41 -9.32 -4.83
C VAL A 269 -2.98 -10.12 -3.67
N VAL A 270 -3.84 -9.48 -2.90
CA VAL A 270 -4.65 -10.11 -1.86
C VAL A 270 -6.08 -10.25 -2.38
N PRO A 271 -6.54 -11.47 -2.70
CA PRO A 271 -7.91 -11.69 -3.14
C PRO A 271 -8.91 -11.26 -2.06
N LEU A 272 -9.84 -10.38 -2.39
CA LEU A 272 -10.89 -9.94 -1.48
C LEU A 272 -12.19 -10.68 -1.78
N VAL A 273 -12.86 -11.12 -0.73
CA VAL A 273 -14.24 -11.62 -0.77
C VAL A 273 -15.07 -10.70 0.10
N GLU A 274 -15.55 -9.61 -0.51
CA GLU A 274 -16.37 -8.60 0.15
C GLU A 274 -17.42 -8.05 -0.82
N PRO A 275 -18.73 -8.15 -0.50
CA PRO A 275 -19.77 -7.55 -1.32
C PRO A 275 -19.64 -6.02 -1.38
N GLY A 276 -19.74 -5.44 -2.58
CA GLY A 276 -19.74 -3.98 -2.79
C GLY A 276 -18.35 -3.35 -2.92
N THR A 277 -17.28 -4.09 -2.63
CA THR A 277 -15.90 -3.63 -2.84
C THR A 277 -15.36 -4.23 -4.14
N VAL A 278 -14.87 -3.37 -5.04
CA VAL A 278 -14.16 -3.79 -6.27
C VAL A 278 -12.70 -4.08 -5.94
N SER A 279 -11.99 -3.06 -5.48
CA SER A 279 -10.61 -3.17 -5.05
C SER A 279 -10.26 -2.00 -4.13
N TYR A 280 -9.16 -2.13 -3.41
CA TYR A 280 -8.53 -1.01 -2.69
C TYR A 280 -7.05 -1.27 -2.46
N SER A 281 -6.35 -0.21 -2.08
CA SER A 281 -4.98 -0.20 -1.60
C SER A 281 -4.85 0.79 -0.45
N GLN A 282 -3.72 0.74 0.25
CA GLN A 282 -3.48 1.56 1.43
C GLN A 282 -2.10 2.17 1.36
N LEU A 283 -2.00 3.46 1.73
CA LEU A 283 -0.73 4.17 1.84
C LEU A 283 0.28 3.40 2.72
N ALA A 284 -0.18 2.88 3.86
CA ALA A 284 0.63 2.11 4.81
C ALA A 284 1.03 0.71 4.33
N ARG A 285 0.49 0.24 3.19
CA ARG A 285 0.77 -1.06 2.57
C ARG A 285 1.11 -0.90 1.09
N PRO A 286 2.21 -0.18 0.78
CA PRO A 286 2.56 0.09 -0.60
C PRO A 286 2.81 -1.22 -1.36
N GLY A 287 2.26 -1.29 -2.57
CA GLY A 287 2.39 -2.41 -3.48
C GLY A 287 1.61 -3.69 -3.11
N ILE A 288 0.74 -3.63 -2.10
CA ILE A 288 -0.27 -4.66 -1.84
C ILE A 288 -1.62 -4.19 -2.40
N SER A 289 -2.13 -4.90 -3.40
CA SER A 289 -3.42 -4.62 -4.03
C SER A 289 -4.47 -5.61 -3.53
N TYR A 290 -5.56 -5.11 -2.93
CA TYR A 290 -6.68 -5.93 -2.49
C TYR A 290 -7.74 -5.90 -3.58
N ILE A 291 -7.94 -7.01 -4.28
CA ILE A 291 -8.78 -7.07 -5.48
C ILE A 291 -9.87 -8.12 -5.31
N ASN A 292 -11.11 -7.77 -5.61
CA ASN A 292 -12.23 -8.71 -5.62
C ASN A 292 -12.19 -9.59 -6.86
N VAL A 293 -11.34 -10.61 -6.83
CA VAL A 293 -11.07 -11.50 -7.97
C VAL A 293 -12.16 -12.53 -8.24
N LEU A 294 -13.23 -12.57 -7.44
CA LEU A 294 -14.30 -13.56 -7.58
C LEU A 294 -15.33 -13.20 -8.66
N ARG A 295 -15.25 -12.00 -9.23
CA ARG A 295 -16.13 -11.51 -10.30
C ARG A 295 -15.28 -10.93 -11.44
N GLY A 296 -15.93 -10.65 -12.56
CA GLY A 296 -15.31 -9.96 -13.69
C GLY A 296 -14.58 -10.85 -14.69
N THR A 297 -14.40 -10.28 -15.88
CA THR A 297 -13.65 -10.80 -17.02
C THR A 297 -12.13 -10.62 -16.82
N ILE A 298 -11.33 -11.15 -17.75
CA ILE A 298 -9.88 -10.88 -17.77
C ILE A 298 -9.58 -9.39 -17.96
N LEU A 299 -10.44 -8.66 -18.69
CA LEU A 299 -10.31 -7.22 -18.87
C LEU A 299 -10.56 -6.47 -17.56
N ASP A 300 -11.57 -6.88 -16.78
CA ASP A 300 -11.85 -6.25 -15.48
C ASP A 300 -10.67 -6.47 -14.52
N LEU A 301 -10.10 -7.68 -14.47
CA LEU A 301 -8.91 -7.93 -13.67
C LEU A 301 -7.67 -7.15 -14.15
N ALA A 302 -7.54 -6.92 -15.46
CA ALA A 302 -6.47 -6.10 -16.03
C ALA A 302 -6.60 -4.63 -15.62
N ASP A 303 -7.83 -4.11 -15.65
CA ASP A 303 -8.18 -2.79 -15.16
C ASP A 303 -7.94 -2.68 -13.65
N ASP A 304 -8.43 -3.59 -12.82
CA ASP A 304 -8.21 -3.59 -11.36
C ASP A 304 -6.73 -3.59 -10.98
N LEU A 305 -5.89 -4.37 -11.68
CA LEU A 305 -4.44 -4.38 -11.44
C LEU A 305 -3.81 -3.02 -11.76
N LEU A 306 -4.22 -2.40 -12.86
CA LEU A 306 -3.72 -1.09 -13.27
C LEU A 306 -4.25 0.02 -12.35
N HIS A 307 -5.51 -0.07 -11.94
CA HIS A 307 -6.20 0.85 -11.05
C HIS A 307 -5.49 0.93 -9.70
N GLU A 308 -5.26 -0.24 -9.08
CA GLU A 308 -4.55 -0.28 -7.80
C GLU A 308 -3.08 0.13 -7.93
N THR A 309 -2.45 -0.18 -9.07
CA THR A 309 -1.10 0.33 -9.37
C THR A 309 -1.07 1.86 -9.46
N ALA A 310 -2.09 2.47 -10.06
CA ALA A 310 -2.23 3.92 -10.11
C ALA A 310 -2.43 4.50 -8.69
N HIS A 311 -3.21 3.84 -7.82
CA HIS A 311 -3.26 4.21 -6.40
C HIS A 311 -1.89 4.12 -5.71
N HIS A 312 -1.13 3.03 -5.90
CA HIS A 312 0.22 2.90 -5.34
C HIS A 312 1.15 4.04 -5.81
N ARG A 313 1.04 4.45 -7.08
CA ARG A 313 1.80 5.59 -7.61
C ARG A 313 1.37 6.92 -7.00
N LEU A 314 0.08 7.12 -6.74
CA LEU A 314 -0.41 8.32 -6.05
C LEU A 314 0.00 8.32 -4.57
N HIS A 315 -0.08 7.17 -3.91
CA HIS A 315 0.38 6.99 -2.53
C HIS A 315 1.88 7.27 -2.38
N ALA A 316 2.69 6.86 -3.35
CA ALA A 316 4.11 7.19 -3.41
C ALA A 316 4.35 8.72 -3.43
N ARG A 317 3.52 9.49 -4.16
CA ARG A 317 3.58 10.97 -4.09
C ARG A 317 3.15 11.50 -2.73
N GLN A 318 2.10 10.93 -2.14
CA GLN A 318 1.60 11.32 -0.82
C GLN A 318 2.59 11.01 0.31
N GLU A 319 3.46 10.02 0.12
CA GLU A 319 4.59 9.73 1.03
C GLU A 319 5.59 10.90 1.05
N LEU A 320 5.83 11.56 -0.09
CA LEU A 320 6.71 12.74 -0.17
C LEU A 320 6.11 13.99 0.46
N GLY A 321 4.78 14.12 0.45
CA GLY A 321 4.08 15.22 1.09
C GLY A 321 2.58 15.26 0.77
N PRO A 322 1.80 16.04 1.53
CA PRO A 322 0.36 16.16 1.30
C PRO A 322 0.07 16.78 -0.07
N LEU A 323 -0.91 16.23 -0.78
CA LEU A 323 -1.44 16.79 -2.02
C LEU A 323 -2.61 17.75 -1.79
N ILE A 324 -3.29 17.59 -0.66
CA ILE A 324 -4.47 18.38 -0.27
C ILE A 324 -4.33 18.87 1.18
N ARG A 325 -5.11 19.89 1.53
CA ARG A 325 -5.24 20.48 2.88
C ARG A 325 -6.64 20.27 3.47
N ASP A 326 -7.43 19.37 2.90
CA ASP A 326 -8.80 19.09 3.30
C ASP A 326 -8.89 18.34 4.64
N ASP A 327 -9.94 18.63 5.40
CA ASP A 327 -10.25 18.01 6.70
C ASP A 327 -10.79 16.58 6.55
N GLY A 328 -11.34 16.24 5.38
CA GLY A 328 -11.90 14.94 5.05
C GLY A 328 -13.43 14.93 5.02
N ASP A 329 -14.08 16.09 5.05
CA ASP A 329 -15.53 16.18 5.01
C ASP A 329 -16.09 15.87 3.61
N PRO A 330 -17.14 15.04 3.49
CA PRO A 330 -17.74 14.73 2.20
C PRO A 330 -18.50 15.92 1.60
N ARG A 331 -17.84 16.67 0.70
CA ARG A 331 -18.39 17.90 0.08
C ARG A 331 -18.51 17.83 -1.45
N TYR A 332 -17.80 16.91 -2.09
CA TYR A 332 -17.63 16.93 -3.55
C TYR A 332 -18.43 15.84 -4.24
N THR A 333 -18.96 16.12 -5.42
CA THR A 333 -19.68 15.11 -6.20
C THR A 333 -18.72 14.15 -6.90
N SER A 334 -19.04 12.85 -6.90
CA SER A 334 -18.24 11.82 -7.55
C SER A 334 -19.06 11.12 -8.63
N PRO A 335 -18.55 11.00 -9.87
CA PRO A 335 -19.28 10.30 -10.93
C PRO A 335 -19.34 8.77 -10.71
N TRP A 336 -18.40 8.18 -9.97
CA TRP A 336 -18.31 6.72 -9.77
C TRP A 336 -19.10 6.18 -8.57
N ARG A 337 -19.67 7.04 -7.73
CA ARG A 337 -20.37 6.63 -6.50
C ARG A 337 -21.46 7.62 -6.17
N GLN A 338 -22.59 7.12 -5.70
CA GLN A 338 -23.64 7.94 -5.13
C GLN A 338 -23.17 8.63 -3.82
N GLY A 339 -23.66 9.85 -3.60
CA GLY A 339 -23.36 10.68 -2.43
C GLY A 339 -22.03 11.44 -2.50
N LEU A 340 -21.90 12.43 -1.62
CA LEU A 340 -20.71 13.28 -1.56
C LEU A 340 -19.47 12.49 -1.13
N ARG A 341 -18.30 12.95 -1.55
CA ARG A 341 -17.01 12.38 -1.22
C ARG A 341 -16.07 13.44 -0.65
N PRO A 342 -15.13 13.02 0.23
CA PRO A 342 -14.03 13.89 0.62
C PRO A 342 -13.16 14.23 -0.59
N LEU A 343 -12.43 15.35 -0.52
CA LEU A 343 -11.57 15.79 -1.62
C LEU A 343 -10.55 14.72 -2.01
N ASN A 344 -10.01 14.01 -1.02
CA ASN A 344 -9.08 12.91 -1.26
C ASN A 344 -9.70 11.81 -2.14
N GLY A 345 -11.00 11.53 -1.97
CA GLY A 345 -11.71 10.54 -2.78
C GLY A 345 -11.84 10.98 -4.23
N ILE A 346 -12.07 12.27 -4.48
CA ILE A 346 -12.12 12.84 -5.84
C ILE A 346 -10.74 12.80 -6.49
N LEU A 347 -9.69 13.24 -5.77
CA LEU A 347 -8.31 13.19 -6.25
C LEU A 347 -7.91 11.77 -6.67
N HIS A 348 -8.16 10.80 -5.81
CA HIS A 348 -7.86 9.39 -6.06
C HIS A 348 -8.64 8.85 -7.26
N GLY A 349 -9.95 9.12 -7.33
CA GLY A 349 -10.79 8.68 -8.45
C GLY A 349 -10.34 9.29 -9.78
N ALA A 350 -10.21 10.62 -9.86
CA ALA A 350 -9.75 11.30 -11.07
C ALA A 350 -8.40 10.74 -11.56
N TYR A 351 -7.46 10.51 -10.64
CA TYR A 351 -6.15 9.97 -10.98
C TYR A 351 -6.22 8.55 -11.55
N THR A 352 -6.91 7.61 -10.89
CA THR A 352 -6.91 6.20 -11.33
C THR A 352 -7.79 5.98 -12.56
N PHE A 353 -8.92 6.65 -12.67
CA PHE A 353 -9.81 6.49 -13.82
C PHE A 353 -9.25 7.11 -15.12
N LEU A 354 -8.28 8.03 -15.03
CA LEU A 354 -7.50 8.44 -16.21
C LEU A 354 -6.65 7.29 -16.79
N PHE A 355 -6.11 6.41 -15.94
CA PHE A 355 -5.40 5.20 -16.40
C PHE A 355 -6.37 4.22 -17.06
N ARG A 356 -7.56 4.02 -16.48
CA ARG A 356 -8.62 3.17 -17.07
C ARG A 356 -9.04 3.67 -18.45
N ALA A 357 -9.33 4.96 -18.58
CA ALA A 357 -9.70 5.58 -19.85
C ALA A 357 -8.61 5.38 -20.93
N GLU A 358 -7.33 5.54 -20.55
CA GLU A 358 -6.22 5.27 -21.47
C GLU A 358 -6.09 3.79 -21.84
N LEU A 359 -6.20 2.88 -20.88
CA LEU A 359 -6.14 1.44 -21.13
C LEU A 359 -7.20 1.04 -22.17
N PHE A 360 -8.42 1.55 -22.03
CA PHE A 360 -9.50 1.27 -22.99
C PHE A 360 -9.22 1.84 -24.37
N LEU A 361 -8.74 3.09 -24.48
CA LEU A 361 -8.36 3.66 -25.78
C LEU A 361 -7.19 2.91 -26.44
N ARG A 362 -6.24 2.39 -25.65
CA ARG A 362 -5.14 1.56 -26.13
C ARG A 362 -5.61 0.21 -26.64
N LEU A 363 -6.50 -0.45 -25.90
CA LEU A 363 -7.11 -1.71 -26.32
C LEU A 363 -7.88 -1.56 -27.64
N LEU A 364 -8.61 -0.45 -27.82
CA LEU A 364 -9.31 -0.17 -29.08
C LEU A 364 -8.36 -0.02 -30.29
N ARG A 365 -7.12 0.42 -30.08
CA ARG A 365 -6.11 0.58 -31.15
C ARG A 365 -5.32 -0.68 -31.43
N GLY A 366 -4.95 -1.41 -30.37
CA GLY A 366 -3.88 -2.40 -30.44
C GLY A 366 -4.30 -3.85 -30.18
N GLU A 367 -5.55 -4.11 -29.78
CA GLU A 367 -5.99 -5.47 -29.45
C GLU A 367 -6.83 -6.09 -30.60
N PRO A 368 -6.21 -6.87 -31.50
CA PRO A 368 -6.91 -7.42 -32.67
C PRO A 368 -7.97 -8.47 -32.26
N ALA A 369 -7.79 -9.17 -31.14
CA ALA A 369 -8.64 -10.27 -30.71
C ALA A 369 -9.99 -9.85 -30.09
N LEU A 370 -10.30 -8.55 -29.96
CA LEU A 370 -11.59 -8.11 -29.42
C LEU A 370 -12.73 -8.37 -30.41
N SER A 371 -13.84 -8.96 -29.97
CA SER A 371 -15.04 -9.03 -30.82
C SER A 371 -15.61 -7.63 -31.12
N PRO A 372 -16.35 -7.44 -32.23
CA PRO A 372 -17.00 -6.15 -32.53
C PRO A 372 -17.86 -5.62 -31.39
N ALA A 373 -18.65 -6.49 -30.76
CA ALA A 373 -19.47 -6.15 -29.59
C ALA A 373 -18.61 -5.65 -28.42
N ARG A 374 -17.48 -6.33 -28.13
CA ARG A 374 -16.57 -5.90 -27.07
C ARG A 374 -15.91 -4.57 -27.39
N ARG A 375 -15.50 -4.32 -28.65
CA ARG A 375 -14.97 -3.01 -29.07
C ARG A 375 -16.01 -1.91 -28.88
N GLY A 376 -17.26 -2.16 -29.25
CA GLY A 376 -18.37 -1.22 -29.03
C GLY A 376 -18.52 -0.86 -27.55
N TRP A 377 -18.57 -1.86 -26.68
CA TRP A 377 -18.64 -1.66 -25.23
C TRP A 377 -17.44 -0.89 -24.67
N ILE A 378 -16.20 -1.25 -25.04
CA ILE A 378 -14.99 -0.55 -24.59
C ILE A 378 -15.01 0.92 -25.04
N ARG A 379 -15.51 1.22 -26.25
CA ARG A 379 -15.63 2.60 -26.74
C ARG A 379 -16.58 3.41 -25.87
N THR A 380 -17.78 2.90 -25.61
CA THR A 380 -18.76 3.57 -24.74
C THR A 380 -18.20 3.78 -23.34
N GLU A 381 -17.53 2.78 -22.77
CA GLU A 381 -16.92 2.92 -21.44
C GLU A 381 -15.77 3.93 -21.44
N ALA A 382 -14.92 3.97 -22.47
CA ALA A 382 -13.85 4.96 -22.57
C ALA A 382 -14.39 6.40 -22.63
N GLU A 383 -15.43 6.63 -23.44
CA GLU A 383 -16.10 7.92 -23.54
C GLU A 383 -16.73 8.34 -22.22
N ARG A 384 -17.40 7.40 -21.53
CA ARG A 384 -17.96 7.60 -20.20
C ARG A 384 -16.88 7.96 -19.18
N GLU A 385 -15.78 7.22 -19.13
CA GLU A 385 -14.70 7.49 -18.18
C GLU A 385 -14.00 8.83 -18.44
N ILE A 386 -13.86 9.24 -19.69
CA ILE A 386 -13.37 10.58 -20.03
C ILE A 386 -14.33 11.66 -19.52
N ALA A 387 -15.65 11.47 -19.67
CA ALA A 387 -16.65 12.40 -19.16
C ALA A 387 -16.63 12.48 -17.61
N HIS A 388 -16.54 11.32 -16.94
CA HIS A 388 -16.42 11.22 -15.48
C HIS A 388 -15.14 11.89 -14.97
N CYS A 389 -13.99 11.62 -15.57
CA CYS A 389 -12.74 12.28 -15.22
C CYS A 389 -12.85 13.81 -15.39
N ALA A 390 -13.53 14.28 -16.44
CA ALA A 390 -13.76 15.71 -16.64
C ALA A 390 -14.60 16.33 -15.53
N GLN A 391 -15.61 15.63 -15.02
CA GLN A 391 -16.39 16.08 -13.87
C GLN A 391 -15.53 16.14 -12.61
N ALA A 392 -14.82 15.06 -12.28
CA ALA A 392 -13.99 15.00 -11.09
C ALA A 392 -12.86 16.06 -11.11
N LEU A 393 -12.30 16.38 -12.28
CA LEU A 393 -11.31 17.45 -12.42
C LEU A 393 -11.90 18.86 -12.25
N ARG A 394 -13.20 19.06 -12.52
CA ARG A 394 -13.88 20.33 -12.18
C ARG A 394 -14.01 20.49 -10.67
N GLU A 395 -14.38 19.43 -9.96
CA GLU A 395 -14.43 19.43 -8.49
C GLU A 395 -13.04 19.73 -7.88
N LEU A 396 -11.98 19.18 -8.47
CA LEU A 396 -10.60 19.50 -8.05
C LEU A 396 -10.21 20.96 -8.35
N ALA A 397 -10.71 21.55 -9.43
CA ALA A 397 -10.48 22.97 -9.73
C ALA A 397 -11.23 23.89 -8.75
N VAL A 398 -12.44 23.51 -8.32
CA VAL A 398 -13.16 24.20 -7.25
C VAL A 398 -12.33 24.15 -5.95
N ALA A 399 -11.86 22.96 -5.56
CA ALA A 399 -11.02 22.82 -4.38
C ALA A 399 -9.69 23.61 -4.47
N ASP A 400 -9.11 23.75 -5.67
CA ASP A 400 -7.95 24.61 -5.91
C ASP A 400 -8.29 26.08 -5.64
N SER A 401 -9.43 26.56 -6.14
CA SER A 401 -9.91 27.93 -5.92
C SER A 401 -10.18 28.23 -4.44
N GLU A 402 -10.51 27.21 -3.65
CA GLU A 402 -10.67 27.29 -2.18
C GLU A 402 -9.33 27.19 -1.42
N GLY A 403 -8.20 27.02 -2.10
CA GLY A 403 -6.87 26.88 -1.49
C GLY A 403 -6.61 25.50 -0.85
N LEU A 404 -7.46 24.51 -1.12
CA LEU A 404 -7.40 23.19 -0.52
C LEU A 404 -6.39 22.25 -1.20
N LEU A 405 -5.81 22.63 -2.34
CA LEU A 405 -4.69 21.90 -2.94
C LEU A 405 -3.34 22.47 -2.50
N THR A 406 -2.41 21.59 -2.14
CA THR A 406 -1.01 22.00 -1.93
C THR A 406 -0.35 22.34 -3.27
N ARG A 407 0.83 22.98 -3.26
CA ARG A 407 1.58 23.25 -4.51
C ARG A 407 1.77 21.99 -5.35
N SER A 408 2.10 20.86 -4.72
CA SER A 408 2.23 19.56 -5.40
C SER A 408 0.89 19.05 -5.90
N GLY A 409 -0.20 19.25 -5.15
CA GLY A 409 -1.56 18.94 -5.59
C GLY A 409 -2.00 19.73 -6.83
N VAL A 410 -1.73 21.03 -6.88
CA VAL A 410 -2.02 21.89 -8.04
C VAL A 410 -1.25 21.44 -9.28
N ILE A 411 0.03 21.12 -9.12
CA ILE A 411 0.86 20.60 -10.22
C ILE A 411 0.25 19.31 -10.78
N LEU A 412 -0.09 18.36 -9.89
CA LEU A 412 -0.73 17.10 -10.28
C LEU A 412 -2.10 17.32 -10.94
N GLY A 413 -2.92 18.23 -10.42
CA GLY A 413 -4.20 18.61 -11.01
C GLY A 413 -4.04 19.09 -12.47
N ARG A 414 -3.06 19.97 -12.72
CA ARG A 414 -2.74 20.45 -14.07
C ARG A 414 -2.23 19.34 -15.00
N GLU A 415 -1.45 18.39 -14.47
CA GLU A 415 -1.00 17.20 -15.21
C GLU A 415 -2.20 16.33 -15.64
N MET A 416 -3.13 16.08 -14.72
CA MET A 416 -4.35 15.32 -15.00
C MET A 416 -5.25 16.02 -16.03
N VAL A 417 -5.40 17.34 -15.97
CA VAL A 417 -6.15 18.12 -16.97
C VAL A 417 -5.52 18.00 -18.35
N ARG A 418 -4.20 18.23 -18.46
CA ARG A 418 -3.47 18.03 -19.73
C ARG A 418 -3.63 16.60 -20.24
N ARG A 419 -3.63 15.62 -19.34
CA ARG A 419 -3.83 14.22 -19.72
C ARG A 419 -5.22 13.99 -20.31
N LEU A 420 -6.26 14.44 -19.62
CA LEU A 420 -7.64 14.32 -20.09
C LEU A 420 -7.82 14.94 -21.49
N GLU A 421 -7.27 16.13 -21.72
CA GLU A 421 -7.31 16.77 -23.04
C GLU A 421 -6.54 15.99 -24.11
N GLY A 422 -5.47 15.31 -23.71
CA GLY A 422 -4.75 14.35 -24.57
C GLY A 422 -5.68 13.21 -24.97
N LEU A 423 -6.32 12.55 -24.00
CA LEU A 423 -7.24 11.43 -24.25
C LEU A 423 -8.41 11.81 -25.15
N ARG A 424 -9.03 12.98 -24.92
CA ARG A 424 -10.11 13.53 -25.77
C ARG A 424 -9.69 13.71 -27.23
N ARG A 425 -8.42 14.04 -27.47
CA ARG A 425 -7.83 14.19 -28.80
C ARG A 425 -7.25 12.88 -29.36
N GLY A 426 -7.45 11.75 -28.69
CA GLY A 426 -6.83 10.48 -29.06
C GLY A 426 -5.30 10.48 -28.91
N ARG A 427 -4.71 11.37 -28.12
CA ARG A 427 -3.26 11.36 -27.85
C ARG A 427 -2.97 10.45 -26.66
N LEU A 428 -2.43 9.27 -26.95
CA LEU A 428 -1.97 8.31 -25.95
C LEU A 428 -0.52 8.62 -25.56
N TYR A 429 -0.06 8.20 -24.38
CA TYR A 429 1.33 8.45 -24.00
C TYR A 429 2.29 7.78 -25.00
N GLY A 430 3.29 8.52 -25.45
CA GLY A 430 4.44 7.94 -26.12
C GLY A 430 5.25 7.09 -25.14
N TRP A 431 5.85 6.01 -25.62
CA TRP A 431 6.72 5.10 -24.85
C TRP A 431 7.78 5.84 -24.00
N ASN A 432 8.22 7.03 -24.41
CA ASN A 432 9.27 7.82 -23.75
C ASN A 432 8.77 8.92 -22.80
N HIS A 433 7.46 9.16 -22.67
CA HIS A 433 6.93 10.22 -21.79
C HIS A 433 6.52 9.65 -20.44
N SER A 434 7.52 9.44 -19.63
CA SER A 434 7.44 9.02 -18.23
C SER A 434 7.06 10.18 -17.27
N SER A 435 6.65 11.33 -17.82
CA SER A 435 6.70 12.64 -17.16
C SER A 435 5.36 13.25 -16.75
N ILE A 436 4.24 12.55 -16.89
CA ILE A 436 2.91 13.16 -16.61
C ILE A 436 2.13 12.40 -15.52
N PHE A 437 2.53 11.19 -15.21
CA PHE A 437 2.24 10.56 -13.92
C PHE A 437 3.53 9.98 -13.43
#